data_AF-A0A0F8YQT4-F1
#
_entry.id   AF-A0A0F8YQT4-F1
#
_cell.length_a   1.000
_cell.length_b   1.000
_cell.length_c   1.000
_cell.angle_alpha   90.00
_cell.angle_beta   90.00
_cell.angle_gamma   90.00
#
_symmetry.space_group_name_H-M   'P 1'
#
loop_
_entity.id
_entity.type
_entity.pdbx_description
1 polymer ?
#
loop_
_entity_poly.entity_id
_entity_poly.type
_entity_poly.pdbx_seq_one_letter_code
_entity_poly.pdbx_strand_id
1 'polypeptide(L)'
;VCVDPAATGTNAALFAAVEPRSNNLFFYREYYQTDQILSEHAKGILMRVQGEPIDLWLIDPKAGAAREASTHKSVAALFKESGLPVRLAEVDQDYGMNASKEYLAATKTANPRHPKAYFFADLINFRWEIARYVWDAVARGPMKGMSKEKPRKRNDHLMNCYQYICAQRPRARQRYVPLLQQDLKEMVKYNSY
;
A
#
# COMPACT_ATOMS: atom_id res chain seq x y z
N VAL A 1 3.57 3.62 -5.07
CA VAL A 1 2.81 2.39 -5.41
C VAL A 1 3.48 1.22 -4.71
N CYS A 2 2.70 0.31 -4.13
CA CYS A 2 3.21 -0.94 -3.57
C CYS A 2 2.46 -2.12 -4.19
N VAL A 3 3.19 -3.21 -4.47
CA VAL A 3 2.69 -4.44 -5.07
C VAL A 3 2.84 -5.59 -4.07
N ASP A 4 1.77 -6.34 -3.85
CA ASP A 4 1.80 -7.62 -3.13
C ASP A 4 1.53 -8.75 -4.15
N PRO A 5 2.58 -9.41 -4.66
CA PRO A 5 2.42 -10.46 -5.63
C PRO A 5 2.19 -11.81 -4.98
N ALA A 6 1.42 -12.66 -5.65
CA ALA A 6 1.32 -14.07 -5.34
C ALA A 6 1.77 -14.90 -6.54
N ALA A 7 2.61 -15.91 -6.30
CA ALA A 7 3.02 -16.85 -7.35
C ALA A 7 1.82 -17.67 -7.87
N THR A 8 0.87 -17.96 -6.98
CA THR A 8 -0.44 -18.53 -7.29
C THR A 8 -1.48 -17.77 -6.47
N GLY A 9 -2.50 -17.22 -7.13
CA GLY A 9 -3.57 -16.47 -6.48
C GLY A 9 -3.59 -14.97 -6.84
N THR A 10 -4.00 -14.15 -5.88
CA THR A 10 -4.25 -12.73 -6.10
C THR A 10 -2.95 -11.92 -6.15
N ASN A 11 -2.80 -11.12 -7.20
CA ASN A 11 -1.82 -10.05 -7.25
C ASN A 11 -2.53 -8.72 -7.02
N ALA A 12 -2.02 -7.94 -6.06
CA ALA A 12 -2.60 -6.67 -5.68
C ALA A 12 -1.57 -5.54 -5.81
N ALA A 13 -2.04 -4.33 -6.09
CA ALA A 13 -1.24 -3.12 -5.93
C ALA A 13 -2.07 -1.98 -5.38
N LEU A 14 -1.46 -1.17 -4.52
CA LEU A 14 -2.08 -0.01 -3.90
C LEU A 14 -1.30 1.26 -4.25
N PHE A 15 -2.04 2.29 -4.66
CA PHE A 15 -1.51 3.57 -5.09
C PHE A 15 -1.77 4.60 -4.00
N ALA A 16 -0.75 5.39 -3.71
CA ALA A 16 -0.80 6.45 -2.71
C ALA A 16 -0.09 7.69 -3.23
N ALA A 17 -0.64 8.86 -2.93
CA ALA A 17 -0.04 10.16 -3.13
C ALA A 17 0.22 10.83 -1.79
N VAL A 18 1.24 11.68 -1.72
CA VAL A 18 1.54 12.50 -0.54
C VAL A 18 1.10 13.93 -0.82
N GLU A 19 0.21 14.47 0.00
CA GLU A 19 -0.19 15.88 -0.11
C GLU A 19 0.96 16.79 0.38
N PRO A 20 1.44 17.75 -0.44
CA PRO A 20 2.66 18.48 -0.14
C PRO A 20 2.70 19.31 1.14
N ARG A 21 1.58 19.87 1.59
CA ARG A 21 1.53 20.79 2.74
C ARG A 21 1.49 20.04 4.07
N SER A 22 0.65 19.03 4.16
CA SER A 22 0.35 18.26 5.38
C SER A 22 1.17 16.96 5.47
N ASN A 23 1.71 16.49 4.36
CA ASN A 23 2.25 15.13 4.20
C ASN A 23 1.23 14.02 4.50
N ASN A 24 -0.06 14.30 4.29
CA ASN A 24 -1.11 13.31 4.36
C ASN A 24 -1.01 12.34 3.17
N LEU A 25 -1.29 11.06 3.42
CA LEU A 25 -1.37 10.02 2.40
C LEU A 25 -2.79 9.90 1.90
N PHE A 26 -2.95 9.97 0.59
CA PHE A 26 -4.19 9.71 -0.10
C PHE A 26 -4.04 8.43 -0.91
N PHE A 27 -4.81 7.41 -0.55
CA PHE A 27 -4.92 6.17 -1.30
C PHE A 27 -6.08 6.33 -2.28
N TYR A 28 -5.78 6.25 -3.58
CA TYR A 28 -6.71 6.70 -4.63
C TYR A 28 -6.90 5.70 -5.76
N ARG A 29 -6.09 4.63 -5.81
CA ARG A 29 -6.25 3.59 -6.83
C ARG A 29 -5.78 2.24 -6.29
N GLU A 30 -6.44 1.19 -6.75
CA GLU A 30 -6.05 -0.20 -6.48
C GLU A 30 -6.04 -1.02 -7.77
N TYR A 31 -5.23 -2.07 -7.75
CA TYR A 31 -5.22 -3.17 -8.68
C TYR A 31 -5.42 -4.45 -7.86
N TYR A 32 -6.34 -5.32 -8.28
CA TYR A 32 -6.66 -6.55 -7.58
C TYR A 32 -7.16 -7.56 -8.61
N GLN A 33 -6.33 -8.53 -8.99
CA GLN A 33 -6.64 -9.52 -10.01
C GLN A 33 -6.05 -10.89 -9.67
N THR A 34 -6.71 -11.94 -10.12
CA THR A 34 -6.27 -13.34 -10.02
C THR A 34 -6.02 -13.91 -11.42
N ASP A 35 -5.48 -15.12 -11.49
CA ASP A 35 -5.47 -15.98 -12.68
C ASP A 35 -4.76 -15.39 -13.91
N GLN A 36 -3.67 -14.66 -13.70
CA GLN A 36 -2.80 -14.19 -14.78
C GLN A 36 -1.33 -14.47 -14.46
N ILE A 37 -0.49 -14.41 -15.49
CA ILE A 37 0.96 -14.48 -15.36
C ILE A 37 1.52 -13.14 -14.87
N LEU A 38 2.71 -13.15 -14.27
CA LEU A 38 3.36 -11.97 -13.70
C LEU A 38 3.51 -10.81 -14.70
N SER A 39 3.80 -11.10 -15.97
CA SER A 39 3.94 -10.08 -17.01
C SER A 39 2.62 -9.39 -17.35
N GLU A 40 1.50 -10.12 -17.32
CA GLU A 40 0.16 -9.54 -17.50
C GLU A 40 -0.24 -8.69 -16.29
N HIS A 41 0.08 -9.13 -15.07
CA HIS A 41 -0.11 -8.31 -13.87
C HIS A 41 0.72 -7.02 -13.91
N ALA A 42 1.98 -7.08 -14.34
CA ALA A 42 2.82 -5.89 -14.52
C ALA A 42 2.21 -4.91 -15.52
N LYS A 43 1.75 -5.39 -16.69
CA LYS A 43 1.04 -4.56 -17.67
C LYS A 43 -0.24 -3.96 -17.10
N GLY A 44 -1.05 -4.74 -16.40
CA GLY A 44 -2.28 -4.28 -15.75
C GLY A 44 -2.01 -3.15 -14.74
N ILE A 45 -0.98 -3.30 -13.91
CA ILE A 45 -0.55 -2.25 -12.96
C ILE A 45 -0.07 -1.00 -13.71
N LEU A 46 0.74 -1.15 -14.77
CA LEU A 46 1.20 -0.02 -15.59
C LEU A 46 0.03 0.71 -16.28
N MET A 47 -0.97 -0.02 -16.78
CA MET A 47 -2.20 0.58 -17.33
C MET A 47 -2.94 1.40 -16.28
N ARG A 48 -2.95 0.94 -15.01
CA ARG A 48 -3.51 1.71 -13.89
C ARG A 48 -2.69 2.95 -13.55
N VAL A 49 -1.41 3.05 -13.89
CA VAL A 49 -0.62 4.28 -13.69
C VAL A 49 -1.09 5.42 -14.61
N GLN A 50 -1.63 5.11 -15.80
CA GLN A 50 -2.09 6.10 -16.77
C GLN A 50 -1.04 7.16 -17.14
N GLY A 51 0.25 6.80 -17.10
CA GLY A 51 1.36 7.71 -17.41
C GLY A 51 1.75 8.67 -16.29
N GLU A 52 1.12 8.58 -15.12
CA GLU A 52 1.49 9.38 -13.94
C GLU A 52 2.93 9.06 -13.48
N PRO A 53 3.72 10.08 -13.10
CA PRO A 53 5.05 9.84 -12.55
C PRO A 53 4.93 9.17 -11.17
N ILE A 54 5.58 8.02 -11.01
CA ILE A 54 5.62 7.30 -9.73
C ILE A 54 7.00 7.48 -9.10
N ASP A 55 7.05 8.19 -7.96
CA ASP A 55 8.29 8.41 -7.22
C ASP A 55 8.86 7.13 -6.58
N LEU A 56 7.96 6.19 -6.24
CA LEU A 56 8.31 5.02 -5.45
C LEU A 56 7.50 3.78 -5.83
N TRP A 57 8.20 2.74 -6.26
CA TRP A 57 7.68 1.41 -6.55
C TRP A 57 8.17 0.40 -5.52
N LEU A 58 7.26 -0.09 -4.67
CA LEU A 58 7.54 -1.10 -3.66
C LEU A 58 6.98 -2.46 -4.08
N ILE A 59 7.62 -3.53 -3.65
CA ILE A 59 7.10 -4.90 -3.71
C ILE A 59 7.26 -5.55 -2.34
N ASP A 60 6.32 -6.40 -1.94
CA ASP A 60 6.43 -7.22 -0.73
C ASP A 60 7.80 -7.91 -0.69
N PRO A 61 8.56 -7.78 0.41
CA PRO A 61 9.93 -8.27 0.47
C PRO A 61 10.01 -9.79 0.40
N LYS A 62 9.03 -10.52 0.94
CA LYS A 62 9.04 -11.98 0.99
C LYS A 62 8.65 -12.57 -0.35
N ALA A 63 7.53 -12.14 -0.92
CA ALA A 63 7.03 -12.57 -2.20
C ALA A 63 7.94 -12.06 -3.34
N GLY A 64 8.41 -10.81 -3.26
CA GLY A 64 9.35 -10.24 -4.22
C GLY A 64 10.71 -10.96 -4.26
N ALA A 65 11.19 -11.48 -3.13
CA ALA A 65 12.43 -12.25 -3.05
C ALA A 65 12.26 -13.74 -3.41
N ALA A 66 11.03 -14.25 -3.46
CA ALA A 66 10.76 -15.62 -3.86
C ALA A 66 11.28 -15.86 -5.28
N ARG A 67 11.93 -17.02 -5.50
CA ARG A 67 12.47 -17.41 -6.80
C ARG A 67 11.52 -18.34 -7.52
N GLU A 68 11.33 -18.06 -8.79
CA GLU A 68 10.55 -18.90 -9.68
C GLU A 68 11.43 -20.05 -10.19
N ALA A 69 10.89 -21.28 -10.15
CA ALA A 69 11.69 -22.49 -10.31
C ALA A 69 12.23 -22.66 -11.74
N SER A 70 11.50 -22.19 -12.75
CA SER A 70 11.90 -22.36 -14.15
C SER A 70 12.92 -21.31 -14.61
N THR A 71 12.79 -20.06 -14.16
CA THR A 71 13.71 -18.98 -14.57
C THR A 71 14.86 -18.73 -13.60
N HIS A 72 14.80 -19.26 -12.37
CA HIS A 72 15.69 -18.95 -11.25
C HIS A 72 15.75 -17.45 -10.86
N LYS A 73 14.86 -16.63 -11.42
CA LYS A 73 14.76 -15.19 -11.14
C LYS A 73 13.82 -14.97 -9.95
N SER A 74 14.04 -13.87 -9.24
CA SER A 74 13.10 -13.45 -8.22
C SER A 74 11.84 -12.86 -8.85
N VAL A 75 10.71 -12.93 -8.17
CA VAL A 75 9.46 -12.28 -8.61
C VAL A 75 9.69 -10.79 -8.90
N ALA A 76 10.46 -10.10 -8.05
CA ALA A 76 10.83 -8.71 -8.29
C ALA A 76 11.63 -8.49 -9.58
N ALA A 77 12.54 -9.42 -9.95
CA ALA A 77 13.27 -9.34 -11.21
C ALA A 77 12.34 -9.54 -12.41
N LEU A 78 11.37 -10.47 -12.32
CA LEU A 78 10.37 -10.71 -13.37
C LEU A 78 9.46 -9.49 -13.60
N PHE A 79 9.04 -8.80 -12.52
CA PHE A 79 8.32 -7.54 -12.63
C PHE A 79 9.13 -6.44 -13.31
N LYS A 80 10.44 -6.32 -12.99
CA LYS A 80 11.35 -5.36 -13.64
C LYS A 80 11.50 -5.63 -15.13
N GLU A 81 11.66 -6.89 -15.51
CA GLU A 81 11.71 -7.30 -16.93
C GLU A 81 10.42 -7.00 -17.67
N SER A 82 9.29 -6.99 -16.96
CA SER A 82 7.98 -6.63 -17.49
C SER A 82 7.70 -5.12 -17.45
N GLY A 83 8.70 -4.29 -17.14
CA GLY A 83 8.62 -2.82 -17.15
C GLY A 83 8.21 -2.16 -15.84
N LEU A 84 8.06 -2.92 -14.74
CA LEU A 84 7.70 -2.39 -13.43
C LEU A 84 8.95 -2.26 -12.53
N PRO A 85 9.51 -1.06 -12.30
CA PRO A 85 10.81 -0.89 -11.64
C PRO A 85 10.73 -0.99 -10.11
N VAL A 86 10.22 -2.12 -9.61
CA VAL A 86 9.97 -2.37 -8.18
C VAL A 86 11.24 -2.55 -7.36
N ARG A 87 11.21 -2.15 -6.09
CA ARG A 87 12.21 -2.47 -5.08
C ARG A 87 11.56 -3.06 -3.84
N LEU A 88 12.28 -3.95 -3.14
CA LEU A 88 11.75 -4.58 -1.93
C LEU A 88 11.41 -3.50 -0.90
N ALA A 89 10.29 -3.65 -0.20
CA ALA A 89 9.99 -2.86 0.98
C ALA A 89 10.85 -3.35 2.15
N GLU A 90 12.05 -2.78 2.30
CA GLU A 90 13.01 -3.11 3.36
C GLU A 90 12.54 -2.62 4.73
N VAL A 91 11.50 -3.25 5.28
CA VAL A 91 10.91 -2.88 6.56
C VAL A 91 10.35 -4.10 7.26
N ASP A 92 10.57 -4.15 8.57
CA ASP A 92 10.01 -5.18 9.43
C ASP A 92 8.48 -5.11 9.45
N GLN A 93 7.84 -6.29 9.52
CA GLN A 93 6.39 -6.40 9.44
C GLN A 93 5.70 -5.75 10.66
N ASP A 94 6.28 -5.89 11.85
CA ASP A 94 5.71 -5.30 13.06
C ASP A 94 5.88 -3.78 13.06
N TYR A 95 6.99 -3.29 12.52
CA TYR A 95 7.18 -1.85 12.27
C TYR A 95 6.12 -1.31 11.30
N GLY A 96 5.88 -2.00 10.18
CA GLY A 96 4.88 -1.60 9.20
C GLY A 96 3.47 -1.58 9.78
N MET A 97 3.13 -2.57 10.60
CA MET A 97 1.86 -2.62 11.33
C MET A 97 1.69 -1.41 12.25
N ASN A 98 2.70 -1.11 13.08
CA ASN A 98 2.62 0.02 14.01
C ASN A 98 2.54 1.37 13.30
N ALA A 99 3.36 1.57 12.25
CA ALA A 99 3.28 2.76 11.43
C ALA A 99 1.88 2.91 10.82
N SER A 100 1.32 1.85 10.25
CA SER A 100 -0.01 1.88 9.62
C SER A 100 -1.14 2.26 10.60
N LYS A 101 -1.04 1.84 11.87
CA LYS A 101 -1.97 2.23 12.94
C LYS A 101 -1.84 3.71 13.28
N GLU A 102 -0.61 4.25 13.37
CA GLU A 102 -0.39 5.68 13.59
C GLU A 102 -1.06 6.51 12.49
N TYR A 103 -0.96 6.11 11.22
CA TYR A 103 -1.59 6.83 10.12
C TYR A 103 -3.13 6.86 10.20
N LEU A 104 -3.76 5.80 10.73
CA LEU A 104 -5.22 5.71 10.91
C LEU A 104 -5.74 6.34 12.20
N ALA A 105 -4.88 6.52 13.21
CA ALA A 105 -5.31 6.91 14.54
C ALA A 105 -6.04 8.26 14.52
N ALA A 106 -7.36 8.27 14.74
CA ALA A 106 -8.10 9.51 14.90
C ALA A 106 -7.81 10.10 16.29
N THR A 107 -7.24 11.29 16.37
CA THR A 107 -7.03 11.97 17.66
C THR A 107 -8.26 12.77 18.05
N LYS A 108 -8.65 12.70 19.33
CA LYS A 108 -9.81 13.42 19.89
C LYS A 108 -9.49 14.86 20.34
N THR A 109 -8.25 15.33 20.14
CA THR A 109 -7.80 16.64 20.60
C THR A 109 -8.07 17.71 19.55
N ALA A 110 -8.22 18.97 20.00
CA ALA A 110 -8.62 20.10 19.16
C ALA A 110 -7.60 20.49 18.05
N ASN A 111 -6.38 19.96 18.09
CA ASN A 111 -5.38 20.18 17.04
C ASN A 111 -4.79 18.84 16.56
N PRO A 112 -5.57 18.06 15.80
CA PRO A 112 -5.25 16.67 15.54
C PRO A 112 -4.14 16.56 14.48
N ARG A 113 -3.00 15.94 14.84
CA ARG A 113 -1.95 15.54 13.88
C ARG A 113 -2.38 14.37 12.98
N HIS A 114 -3.54 13.76 13.25
CA HIS A 114 -4.03 12.53 12.62
C HIS A 114 -5.57 12.55 12.51
N PRO A 115 -6.20 11.82 11.57
CA PRO A 115 -5.61 10.82 10.68
C PRO A 115 -4.70 11.44 9.61
N LYS A 116 -3.72 10.65 9.18
CA LYS A 116 -2.80 10.99 8.09
C LYS A 116 -3.00 10.12 6.86
N ALA A 117 -3.82 9.08 6.93
CA ALA A 117 -4.20 8.26 5.78
C ALA A 117 -5.68 8.50 5.44
N TYR A 118 -5.92 8.81 4.17
CA TYR A 118 -7.23 9.07 3.58
C TYR A 118 -7.42 8.14 2.39
N PHE A 119 -8.65 7.65 2.19
CA PHE A 119 -8.95 6.62 1.20
C PHE A 119 -10.10 7.08 0.32
N PHE A 120 -9.95 6.90 -0.98
CA PHE A 120 -11.02 7.15 -1.92
C PHE A 120 -12.09 6.05 -1.79
N ALA A 121 -13.34 6.42 -2.00
CA ALA A 121 -14.49 5.54 -1.72
C ALA A 121 -14.56 4.32 -2.66
N ASP A 122 -13.95 4.42 -3.84
CA ASP A 122 -13.89 3.44 -4.91
C ASP A 122 -12.79 2.38 -4.75
N LEU A 123 -12.02 2.42 -3.66
CA LEU A 123 -11.10 1.34 -3.25
C LEU A 123 -11.86 0.15 -2.66
N ILE A 124 -12.67 -0.50 -3.49
CA ILE A 124 -13.66 -1.51 -3.08
C ILE A 124 -12.98 -2.73 -2.41
N ASN A 125 -11.89 -3.24 -2.99
CA ASN A 125 -11.17 -4.39 -2.47
C ASN A 125 -10.44 -4.05 -1.18
N PHE A 126 -9.77 -2.89 -1.12
CA PHE A 126 -9.11 -2.44 0.11
C PHE A 126 -10.11 -2.28 1.26
N ARG A 127 -11.24 -1.61 1.01
CA ARG A 127 -12.32 -1.44 1.99
C ARG A 127 -12.86 -2.78 2.48
N TRP A 128 -12.97 -3.75 1.58
CA TRP A 128 -13.41 -5.10 1.92
C TRP A 128 -12.40 -5.83 2.81
N GLU A 129 -11.09 -5.71 2.52
CA GLU A 129 -10.00 -6.33 3.28
C GLU A 129 -9.84 -5.70 4.66
N ILE A 130 -9.73 -4.36 4.74
CA ILE A 130 -9.52 -3.66 6.02
C ILE A 130 -10.66 -3.92 7.02
N ALA A 131 -11.90 -4.03 6.55
CA ALA A 131 -13.06 -4.35 7.39
C ALA A 131 -13.03 -5.78 7.95
N ARG A 132 -12.22 -6.68 7.37
CA ARG A 132 -12.12 -8.10 7.74
C ARG A 132 -10.75 -8.47 8.31
N TYR A 133 -9.85 -7.49 8.42
CA TYR A 133 -8.50 -7.69 8.91
C TYR A 133 -8.52 -7.92 10.43
N VAL A 134 -8.26 -9.16 10.85
CA VAL A 134 -8.42 -9.59 12.25
C VAL A 134 -7.16 -10.31 12.75
N TRP A 135 -6.95 -10.24 14.06
CA TRP A 135 -5.89 -10.98 14.75
C TRP A 135 -6.28 -12.47 14.89
N ASP A 136 -5.29 -13.36 14.76
CA ASP A 136 -5.53 -14.78 14.98
C ASP A 136 -5.42 -15.10 16.48
N ALA A 137 -6.50 -14.88 17.22
CA ALA A 137 -6.52 -14.99 18.68
C ALA A 137 -6.35 -16.42 19.22
N VAL A 138 -6.37 -17.47 18.37
CA VAL A 138 -6.37 -18.87 18.83
C VAL A 138 -5.36 -19.70 18.05
N ALA A 139 -4.25 -20.05 18.70
CA ALA A 139 -3.35 -21.08 18.18
C ALA A 139 -4.07 -22.44 18.12
N ARG A 140 -3.90 -23.19 17.02
CA ARG A 140 -4.37 -24.58 16.87
C ARG A 140 -3.21 -25.55 17.13
N GLY A 141 -3.51 -26.78 17.55
CA GLY A 141 -2.51 -27.84 17.77
C GLY A 141 -1.88 -27.84 19.17
N PRO A 142 -0.63 -28.30 19.35
CA PRO A 142 0.04 -28.40 20.65
C PRO A 142 0.17 -27.07 21.41
N MET A 143 0.09 -25.95 20.68
CA MET A 143 0.16 -24.58 21.20
C MET A 143 -1.23 -24.01 21.52
N LYS A 144 -2.29 -24.84 21.53
CA LYS A 144 -3.67 -24.42 21.80
C LYS A 144 -3.77 -23.71 23.16
N GLY A 145 -4.21 -22.45 23.13
CA GLY A 145 -4.26 -21.59 24.31
C GLY A 145 -3.15 -20.54 24.39
N MET A 146 -2.10 -20.63 23.57
CA MET A 146 -1.13 -19.54 23.42
C MET A 146 -1.67 -18.48 22.47
N SER A 147 -1.60 -17.21 22.88
CA SER A 147 -1.90 -16.06 22.01
C SER A 147 -0.88 -16.00 20.89
N LYS A 148 -1.34 -15.93 19.64
CA LYS A 148 -0.50 -15.46 18.54
C LYS A 148 -0.79 -13.97 18.37
N GLU A 149 0.17 -13.14 18.71
CA GLU A 149 0.14 -11.72 18.34
C GLU A 149 0.53 -11.55 16.87
N LYS A 150 -0.22 -12.20 15.97
CA LYS A 150 -0.06 -12.02 14.52
C LYS A 150 -1.41 -11.88 13.83
N PRO A 151 -1.52 -11.00 12.82
CA PRO A 151 -2.68 -10.95 11.96
C PRO A 151 -2.95 -12.28 11.27
N ARG A 152 -4.23 -12.59 11.04
CA ARG A 152 -4.62 -13.76 10.24
C ARG A 152 -4.20 -13.53 8.79
N LYS A 153 -3.38 -14.44 8.25
CA LYS A 153 -2.95 -14.44 6.84
C LYS A 153 -4.06 -14.96 5.93
N ARG A 154 -5.04 -14.10 5.63
CA ARG A 154 -6.10 -14.40 4.67
C ARG A 154 -6.68 -13.10 4.13
N ASN A 155 -6.62 -12.93 2.81
CA ASN A 155 -7.11 -11.76 2.09
C ASN A 155 -6.57 -10.45 2.69
N ASP A 156 -5.25 -10.38 2.80
CA ASP A 156 -4.48 -9.29 3.40
C ASP A 156 -3.60 -8.57 2.38
N HIS A 157 -3.88 -8.72 1.08
CA HIS A 157 -2.95 -8.30 0.03
C HIS A 157 -2.77 -6.78 -0.05
N LEU A 158 -3.89 -6.05 -0.12
CA LEU A 158 -3.86 -4.59 -0.11
C LEU A 158 -3.54 -4.04 1.29
N MET A 159 -3.87 -4.78 2.35
CA MET A 159 -3.45 -4.46 3.72
C MET A 159 -1.93 -4.51 3.91
N ASN A 160 -1.24 -5.48 3.29
CA ASN A 160 0.22 -5.55 3.29
C ASN A 160 0.81 -4.39 2.50
N CYS A 161 0.25 -4.08 1.32
CA CYS A 161 0.64 -2.90 0.54
C CYS A 161 0.50 -1.59 1.35
N TYR A 162 -0.62 -1.42 2.05
CA TYR A 162 -0.87 -0.28 2.92
C TYR A 162 0.19 -0.15 4.02
N GLN A 163 0.50 -1.25 4.71
CA GLN A 163 1.53 -1.29 5.75
C GLN A 163 2.91 -0.91 5.21
N TYR A 164 3.32 -1.49 4.08
CA TYR A 164 4.61 -1.17 3.46
C TYR A 164 4.71 0.29 3.03
N ILE A 165 3.64 0.87 2.47
CA ILE A 165 3.62 2.30 2.13
C ILE A 165 3.78 3.16 3.39
N CYS A 166 3.02 2.88 4.45
CA CYS A 166 3.11 3.64 5.70
C CYS A 166 4.48 3.52 6.36
N ALA A 167 5.09 2.33 6.29
CA ALA A 167 6.40 2.03 6.84
C ALA A 167 7.51 2.88 6.20
N GLN A 168 7.38 3.27 4.93
CA GLN A 168 8.33 4.18 4.28
C GLN A 168 8.27 5.62 4.80
N ARG A 169 7.20 5.98 5.55
CA ARG A 169 6.92 7.35 6.02
C ARG A 169 7.17 8.42 4.94
N PRO A 170 6.59 8.26 3.73
CA PRO A 170 6.93 9.12 2.61
C PRO A 170 6.52 10.56 2.91
N ARG A 171 7.36 11.49 2.47
CA ARG A 171 7.13 12.93 2.57
C ARG A 171 7.15 13.52 1.19
N ALA A 172 6.36 14.57 0.97
CA ALA A 172 6.43 15.27 -0.29
C ALA A 172 7.83 15.86 -0.44
N ARG A 173 8.44 15.62 -1.60
CA ARG A 173 9.57 16.44 -2.01
C ARG A 173 9.03 17.86 -2.15
N GLN A 174 9.68 18.85 -1.52
CA GLN A 174 9.44 20.26 -1.85
C GLN A 174 9.91 20.50 -3.29
N ARG A 175 9.12 20.06 -4.27
CA ARG A 175 9.15 20.59 -5.61
C ARG A 175 8.25 21.81 -5.59
N TYR A 176 8.83 22.98 -5.80
CA TYR A 176 8.06 24.18 -6.07
C TYR A 176 7.30 23.96 -7.38
N VAL A 177 6.02 23.61 -7.26
CA VAL A 177 5.06 23.68 -8.37
C VAL A 177 4.14 24.84 -8.01
N PRO A 178 4.25 25.99 -8.68
CA PRO A 178 3.36 27.11 -8.39
C PRO A 178 1.93 26.66 -8.68
N LEU A 179 1.08 26.68 -7.66
CA LEU A 179 -0.35 26.38 -7.82
C LEU A 179 -0.96 27.38 -8.81
N LEU A 180 -1.84 26.90 -9.68
CA LEU A 180 -2.60 27.80 -10.54
C LEU A 180 -3.54 28.63 -9.65
N GLN A 181 -3.85 29.85 -10.07
CA GLN A 181 -4.77 30.74 -9.33
C GLN A 181 -6.15 30.11 -9.08
N GLN A 182 -6.56 29.15 -9.91
CA GLN A 182 -7.80 28.40 -9.73
C GLN A 182 -7.72 27.43 -8.55
N ASP A 183 -6.62 26.70 -8.39
CA ASP A 183 -6.39 25.80 -7.26
C ASP A 183 -6.36 26.58 -5.93
N LEU A 184 -5.77 27.78 -5.94
CA LEU A 184 -5.75 28.67 -4.76
C LEU A 184 -7.16 29.11 -4.35
N LYS A 185 -8.04 29.41 -5.32
CA LYS A 185 -9.42 29.83 -5.07
C LYS A 185 -10.28 28.71 -4.49
N GLU A 186 -10.10 27.49 -4.98
CA GLU A 186 -10.81 26.32 -4.43
C GLU A 186 -10.32 25.99 -3.01
N MET A 187 -9.02 26.11 -2.74
CA MET A 187 -8.47 25.85 -1.39
C MET A 187 -8.96 26.83 -0.32
N VAL A 188 -9.15 28.12 -0.64
CA VAL A 188 -9.70 29.10 0.31
C VAL A 188 -11.14 28.74 0.72
N LYS A 189 -11.88 28.10 -0.20
CA LYS A 189 -13.27 27.67 0.04
C LYS A 189 -13.38 26.48 1.01
N TYR A 190 -12.33 25.67 1.15
CA TYR A 190 -12.28 24.52 2.06
C TYR A 190 -11.65 24.84 3.43
N ASN A 191 -10.84 25.89 3.54
CA ASN A 191 -10.20 26.32 4.79
C ASN A 191 -11.00 27.38 5.58
N SER A 192 -12.24 27.64 5.22
CA SER A 192 -13.13 28.65 5.85
C SER A 192 -14.17 28.05 6.80
N TYR A 193 -13.93 26.85 7.32
CA TYR A 193 -14.73 26.21 8.38
C TYR A 193 -13.85 25.81 9.57
#